data_AF-A0AA36LZD4-F1
#
_entry.id   AF-A0AA36LZD4-F1
#
_cell.length_a   1.000
_cell.length_b   1.000
_cell.length_c   1.000
_cell.angle_alpha   90.00
_cell.angle_beta   90.00
_cell.angle_gamma   90.00
#
_symmetry.space_group_name_H-M   'P 1'
#
loop_
_entity.id
_entity.type
_entity.pdbx_description
1 polymer ?
#
loop_
_entity_poly.entity_id
_entity_poly.type
_entity_poly.pdbx_seq_one_letter_code
_entity_poly.pdbx_strand_id
1 'polypeptide(L)'
;MIILSYFDRQHNNIIHEYVARNDDVAILSATYYSTSKSFENDTVVFLLNAHQVLHLKHSELQGISTNSSGPMKTTFRIYPVVQQLPFYCKWVPFIAVGRVSASMTSLQLSTGTTAITIPVRQPYTESHDVVACFSPLFLNERWQLLLLTAEVYSHYGAAMHFYVRSMITDLFSIIIRYPNVRVNPWPALQLGSKRAAAQSFDPNFELEFRNQAAAMTDCLLLYKESAQFIVFPDTDDIIIPRLGRTYLDEFQRVFSMYPEAAVVAYNMSQSGITTTTAASTYSPADVLMSLRFKGETRWGKIVVKPERVDSAWIHRSYGIRDGYEQISLPIEMNSALHLRFWNFDNSTLSEKSQPPIYDPLLTTLANDPLVRSDDLEQIQKNFKNNMKNASNIYERLPAVSIYYPLIEQCYNRIFYNGEQHSKCKGPELCDLPQFPGVRCVNVKSEFETFEGYDRIFLHRLVDARFEHSGLGCTM
;
A
#
# COMPACT_ATOMS: atom_id res chain seq x y z
N MET A 1 -33.91 -18.75 -29.02
CA MET A 1 -32.67 -17.97 -28.82
C MET A 1 -32.57 -17.72 -27.32
N ILE A 2 -31.78 -18.53 -26.60
CA ILE A 2 -31.72 -18.48 -25.13
C ILE A 2 -30.81 -17.31 -24.75
N ILE A 3 -31.37 -16.28 -24.13
CA ILE A 3 -30.61 -15.16 -23.59
C ILE A 3 -29.96 -15.66 -22.30
N LEU A 4 -28.68 -16.00 -22.36
CA LEU A 4 -27.86 -16.29 -21.18
C LEU A 4 -27.90 -15.09 -20.24
N SER A 5 -28.23 -15.34 -18.98
CA SER A 5 -28.23 -14.30 -17.96
C SER A 5 -26.81 -13.77 -17.74
N TYR A 6 -26.69 -12.59 -17.12
CA TYR A 6 -25.39 -12.05 -16.71
C TYR A 6 -24.60 -13.03 -15.84
N PHE A 7 -25.31 -13.80 -14.99
CA PHE A 7 -24.74 -14.83 -14.13
C PHE A 7 -24.15 -15.99 -14.93
N ASP A 8 -24.84 -16.44 -15.99
CA ASP A 8 -24.37 -17.52 -16.85
C ASP A 8 -23.11 -17.13 -17.65
N ARG A 9 -22.98 -15.85 -18.03
CA ARG A 9 -21.76 -15.34 -18.69
C ARG A 9 -20.56 -15.31 -17.75
N GLN A 10 -20.76 -14.88 -16.50
CA GLN A 10 -19.68 -14.89 -15.50
C GLN A 10 -19.23 -16.31 -15.16
N HIS A 11 -20.17 -17.26 -15.02
CA HIS A 11 -19.85 -18.66 -14.74
C HIS A 11 -19.11 -19.33 -15.91
N ASN A 12 -19.52 -19.07 -17.15
CA ASN A 12 -18.83 -19.58 -18.33
C ASN A 12 -17.41 -19.04 -18.48
N ASN A 13 -17.15 -17.78 -18.10
CA ASN A 13 -15.79 -17.23 -18.09
C ASN A 13 -14.89 -17.94 -17.08
N ILE A 14 -15.40 -18.24 -15.87
CA ILE A 14 -14.65 -19.01 -14.86
C ILE A 14 -14.31 -20.41 -15.38
N ILE A 15 -15.24 -21.10 -16.04
CA ILE A 15 -14.98 -22.42 -16.63
C ILE A 15 -13.93 -22.30 -17.76
N HIS A 16 -14.06 -21.32 -18.66
CA HIS A 16 -13.08 -21.11 -19.73
C HIS A 16 -11.67 -20.78 -19.19
N GLU A 17 -11.58 -19.94 -18.17
CA GLU A 17 -10.32 -19.55 -17.52
C GLU A 17 -9.74 -20.71 -16.69
N TYR A 18 -10.57 -21.52 -16.02
CA TYR A 18 -10.14 -22.75 -15.36
C TYR A 18 -9.57 -23.77 -16.36
N VAL A 19 -10.08 -23.77 -17.59
CA VAL A 19 -9.65 -24.69 -18.67
C VAL A 19 -8.48 -24.11 -19.49
N ALA A 20 -7.98 -22.91 -19.18
CA ALA A 20 -6.79 -22.35 -19.83
C ALA A 20 -5.59 -23.31 -19.70
N ARG A 21 -4.90 -23.55 -20.82
CA ARG A 21 -3.80 -24.54 -20.90
C ARG A 21 -2.55 -24.12 -20.14
N ASN A 22 -2.27 -22.80 -20.12
CA ASN A 22 -1.16 -22.19 -19.40
C ASN A 22 -1.70 -21.02 -18.57
N ASP A 23 -1.14 -20.82 -17.38
CA ASP A 23 -1.44 -19.69 -16.49
C ASP A 23 -0.24 -18.73 -16.42
N ASP A 24 -0.48 -17.51 -15.93
CA ASP A 24 0.56 -16.49 -15.84
C ASP A 24 0.74 -16.04 -14.40
N VAL A 25 2.01 -15.98 -14.01
CA VAL A 25 2.41 -15.61 -12.66
C VAL A 25 3.48 -14.54 -12.75
N ALA A 26 3.14 -13.33 -12.30
CA ALA A 26 4.08 -12.24 -12.13
C ALA A 26 4.75 -12.33 -10.75
N ILE A 27 6.05 -12.59 -10.72
CA ILE A 27 6.87 -12.59 -9.51
C ILE A 27 7.31 -11.15 -9.23
N LEU A 28 6.80 -10.55 -8.16
CA LEU A 28 7.13 -9.18 -7.77
C LEU A 28 8.39 -9.15 -6.90
N SER A 29 8.52 -10.09 -5.98
CA SER A 29 9.66 -10.18 -5.09
C SER A 29 9.83 -11.59 -4.52
N ALA A 30 11.04 -11.90 -4.04
CA ALA A 30 11.35 -13.08 -3.23
C ALA A 30 12.21 -12.64 -2.04
N THR A 31 11.68 -12.81 -0.83
CA THR A 31 12.36 -12.44 0.43
C THR A 31 12.85 -13.69 1.15
N TYR A 32 14.16 -13.77 1.43
CA TYR A 32 14.77 -14.87 2.17
C TYR A 32 14.97 -14.49 3.64
N TYR A 33 14.51 -15.36 4.51
CA TYR A 33 14.65 -15.26 5.96
C TYR A 33 15.59 -16.37 6.41
N SER A 34 16.88 -16.06 6.58
CA SER A 34 17.86 -16.99 7.17
C SER A 34 17.50 -17.33 8.61
N THR A 35 17.07 -16.31 9.37
CA THR A 35 16.57 -16.39 10.73
C THR A 35 15.26 -15.62 10.81
N SER A 36 14.23 -16.21 11.43
CA SER A 36 12.93 -15.55 11.54
C SER A 36 12.22 -15.88 12.84
N LYS A 37 11.59 -14.87 13.45
CA LYS A 37 10.63 -15.04 14.54
C LYS A 37 9.25 -15.46 14.02
N SER A 38 9.04 -15.29 12.72
CA SER A 38 7.75 -15.47 12.08
C SER A 38 7.69 -16.77 11.27
N PHE A 39 8.61 -16.98 10.36
CA PHE A 39 8.69 -18.20 9.57
C PHE A 39 9.67 -19.19 10.19
N GLU A 40 9.70 -20.42 9.69
CA GLU A 40 10.83 -21.31 9.98
C GLU A 40 12.12 -20.70 9.41
N ASN A 41 13.25 -20.98 10.06
CA ASN A 41 14.55 -20.58 9.54
C ASN A 41 14.78 -21.17 8.15
N ASP A 42 15.52 -20.40 7.35
CA ASP A 42 15.81 -20.70 5.95
C ASP A 42 14.55 -20.81 5.08
N THR A 43 13.67 -19.80 5.17
CA THR A 43 12.43 -19.73 4.37
C THR A 43 12.54 -18.65 3.32
N VAL A 44 12.07 -18.94 2.10
CA VAL A 44 11.80 -17.91 1.08
C VAL A 44 10.29 -17.72 0.95
N VAL A 45 9.90 -16.45 0.92
CA VAL A 45 8.53 -16.02 0.62
C VAL A 45 8.53 -15.24 -0.68
N PHE A 46 7.86 -15.77 -1.69
CA PHE A 46 7.54 -15.06 -2.92
C PHE A 46 6.30 -14.20 -2.73
N LEU A 47 6.31 -13.01 -3.29
CA LEU A 47 5.11 -12.23 -3.56
C LEU A 47 4.81 -12.28 -5.05
N LEU A 48 3.61 -12.73 -5.39
CA LEU A 48 3.18 -13.05 -6.74
C LEU A 48 1.89 -12.33 -7.08
N ASN A 49 1.64 -12.09 -8.36
CA ASN A 49 0.34 -11.78 -8.91
C ASN A 49 -0.03 -12.79 -9.99
N ALA A 50 -1.28 -13.23 -9.95
CA ALA A 50 -1.80 -14.17 -10.93
C ALA A 50 -3.33 -14.09 -10.97
N HIS A 51 -3.93 -14.89 -11.85
CA HIS A 51 -5.37 -15.06 -11.85
C HIS A 51 -5.87 -15.62 -10.51
N GLN A 52 -7.05 -15.19 -10.05
CA GLN A 52 -7.63 -15.53 -8.73
C GLN A 52 -7.79 -17.04 -8.48
N VAL A 53 -7.91 -17.83 -9.54
CA VAL A 53 -8.04 -19.30 -9.47
C VAL A 53 -6.70 -20.05 -9.50
N LEU A 54 -5.56 -19.35 -9.53
CA LEU A 54 -4.23 -19.98 -9.62
C LEU A 54 -4.07 -21.10 -8.60
N HIS A 55 -4.33 -20.81 -7.32
CA HIS A 55 -4.18 -21.74 -6.20
C HIS A 55 -5.05 -23.00 -6.29
N LEU A 56 -6.12 -22.99 -7.09
CA LEU A 56 -6.97 -24.16 -7.33
C LEU A 56 -6.37 -25.10 -8.39
N LYS A 57 -5.56 -24.55 -9.31
CA LYS A 57 -4.88 -25.31 -10.37
C LYS A 57 -3.48 -25.74 -9.95
N HIS A 58 -2.77 -24.83 -9.30
CA HIS A 58 -1.38 -24.95 -8.88
C HIS A 58 -1.30 -24.61 -7.40
N SER A 59 -1.22 -25.63 -6.55
CA SER A 59 -1.09 -25.43 -5.11
C SER A 59 0.33 -25.06 -4.68
N GLU A 60 1.32 -25.33 -5.54
CA GLU A 60 2.74 -25.22 -5.23
C GLU A 60 3.59 -24.81 -6.43
N LEU A 61 4.69 -24.11 -6.17
CA LEU A 61 5.79 -23.92 -7.10
C LEU A 61 6.97 -24.81 -6.70
N GLN A 62 7.54 -25.54 -7.65
CA GLN A 62 8.80 -26.27 -7.51
C GLN A 62 10.01 -25.41 -7.85
N GLY A 63 11.11 -25.62 -7.12
CA GLY A 63 12.37 -24.94 -7.33
C GLY A 63 13.58 -25.71 -6.83
N ILE A 64 14.75 -25.10 -7.02
CA ILE A 64 16.05 -25.60 -6.58
C ILE A 64 16.74 -24.48 -5.82
N SER A 65 17.11 -24.75 -4.57
CA SER A 65 17.96 -23.90 -3.76
C SER A 65 19.37 -24.48 -3.73
N THR A 66 20.42 -23.67 -3.72
CA THR A 66 21.81 -24.16 -3.70
C THR A 66 22.62 -23.45 -2.65
N ASN A 67 23.40 -24.23 -1.90
CA ASN A 67 24.40 -23.75 -0.96
C ASN A 67 25.75 -24.47 -1.20
N SER A 68 26.69 -24.34 -0.26
CA SER A 68 28.01 -24.99 -0.34
C SER A 68 27.96 -26.52 -0.41
N SER A 69 26.89 -27.14 0.09
CA SER A 69 26.70 -28.59 0.10
C SER A 69 26.04 -29.12 -1.18
N GLY A 70 25.61 -28.24 -2.09
CA GLY A 70 25.00 -28.58 -3.36
C GLY A 70 23.53 -28.17 -3.47
N PRO A 71 22.83 -28.63 -4.53
CA PRO A 71 21.44 -28.28 -4.79
C PRO A 71 20.46 -29.10 -3.94
N MET A 72 19.41 -28.45 -3.47
CA MET A 72 18.27 -29.02 -2.75
C MET A 72 16.98 -28.66 -3.48
N LYS A 73 16.16 -29.67 -3.82
CA LYS A 73 14.80 -29.47 -4.32
C LYS A 73 13.95 -28.81 -3.23
N THR A 74 13.19 -27.80 -3.61
CA THR A 74 12.33 -27.03 -2.71
C THR A 74 10.95 -26.84 -3.33
N THR A 75 9.96 -26.69 -2.47
CA THR A 75 8.56 -26.55 -2.82
C THR A 75 8.00 -25.35 -2.07
N PHE A 76 7.28 -24.48 -2.79
CA PHE A 76 6.68 -23.26 -2.28
C PHE A 76 5.17 -23.37 -2.35
N ARG A 77 4.51 -23.48 -1.20
CA ARG A 77 3.05 -23.57 -1.15
C ARG A 77 2.41 -22.21 -1.36
N ILE A 78 1.42 -22.15 -2.24
CA ILE A 78 0.76 -20.91 -2.65
C ILE A 78 -0.44 -20.62 -1.74
N TYR A 79 -0.53 -19.38 -1.27
CA TYR A 79 -1.63 -18.87 -0.45
C TYR A 79 -2.14 -17.54 -1.02
N PRO A 80 -3.46 -17.35 -1.14
CA PRO A 80 -4.03 -16.06 -1.57
C PRO A 80 -3.79 -14.99 -0.50
N VAL A 81 -3.34 -13.80 -0.92
CA VAL A 81 -3.24 -12.63 -0.04
C VAL A 81 -4.63 -12.10 0.31
N VAL A 82 -5.58 -12.21 -0.61
CA VAL A 82 -6.98 -11.81 -0.44
C VAL A 82 -7.88 -12.99 -0.81
N GLN A 83 -8.78 -13.38 0.09
CA GLN A 83 -9.67 -14.53 -0.12
C GLN A 83 -11.05 -14.15 -0.68
N GLN A 84 -11.41 -12.87 -0.62
CA GLN A 84 -12.72 -12.36 -1.02
C GLN A 84 -12.54 -11.15 -1.92
N LEU A 85 -12.40 -11.39 -3.23
CA LEU A 85 -12.47 -10.33 -4.24
C LEU A 85 -13.66 -10.55 -5.17
N PRO A 86 -14.31 -9.47 -5.61
CA PRO A 86 -15.33 -9.58 -6.65
C PRO A 86 -14.74 -10.20 -7.92
N PHE A 87 -15.47 -11.10 -8.56
CA PHE A 87 -15.00 -11.86 -9.72
C PHE A 87 -14.50 -11.00 -10.91
N TYR A 88 -14.83 -9.71 -10.96
CA TYR A 88 -14.38 -8.79 -12.00
C TYR A 88 -12.94 -8.28 -11.80
N CYS A 89 -12.35 -8.43 -10.61
CA CYS A 89 -10.92 -8.25 -10.37
C CYS A 89 -10.23 -9.60 -10.45
N LYS A 90 -9.82 -9.96 -11.67
CA LYS A 90 -9.33 -11.31 -11.97
C LYS A 90 -7.92 -11.57 -11.50
N TRP A 91 -7.08 -10.53 -11.45
CA TRP A 91 -5.69 -10.65 -11.00
C TRP A 91 -5.59 -10.24 -9.54
N VAL A 92 -4.99 -11.11 -8.74
CA VAL A 92 -4.90 -10.97 -7.29
C VAL A 92 -3.52 -11.40 -6.79
N PRO A 93 -3.09 -10.86 -5.64
CA PRO A 93 -1.82 -11.26 -5.07
C PRO A 93 -1.88 -12.59 -4.34
N PHE A 94 -0.76 -13.30 -4.40
CA PHE A 94 -0.47 -14.52 -3.66
C PHE A 94 0.87 -14.40 -2.96
N ILE A 95 1.03 -15.12 -1.86
CA ILE A 95 2.36 -15.46 -1.33
C ILE A 95 2.65 -16.93 -1.64
N ALA A 96 3.90 -17.27 -1.96
CA ALA A 96 4.34 -18.65 -2.00
C ALA A 96 5.48 -18.87 -1.01
N VAL A 97 5.31 -19.81 -0.07
CA VAL A 97 6.19 -19.98 1.10
C VAL A 97 6.84 -21.35 1.05
N GLY A 98 8.15 -21.43 1.23
CA GLY A 98 8.89 -22.69 1.16
C GLY A 98 10.27 -22.62 1.81
N ARG A 99 10.70 -23.75 2.38
CA ARG A 99 12.03 -23.89 2.98
C ARG A 99 13.09 -24.12 1.92
N VAL A 100 14.24 -23.49 2.09
CA VAL A 100 15.39 -23.59 1.20
C VAL A 100 16.59 -24.18 1.95
N SER A 101 17.67 -24.44 1.21
CA SER A 101 18.92 -24.88 1.81
C SER A 101 19.48 -23.80 2.75
N ALA A 102 20.04 -24.22 3.89
CA ALA A 102 20.66 -23.30 4.84
C ALA A 102 21.79 -22.50 4.19
N SER A 103 21.86 -21.19 4.50
CA SER A 103 22.83 -20.28 3.88
C SER A 103 22.79 -20.32 2.34
N MET A 104 21.57 -20.29 1.79
CA MET A 104 21.34 -20.36 0.34
C MET A 104 22.12 -19.25 -0.40
N THR A 105 22.78 -19.65 -1.48
CA THR A 105 23.54 -18.76 -2.37
C THR A 105 22.82 -18.49 -3.69
N SER A 106 21.95 -19.40 -4.14
CA SER A 106 21.11 -19.19 -5.31
C SER A 106 19.76 -19.90 -5.20
N LEU A 107 18.74 -19.30 -5.80
CA LEU A 107 17.40 -19.86 -5.94
C LEU A 107 17.00 -19.91 -7.41
N GLN A 108 16.41 -21.02 -7.83
CA GLN A 108 15.83 -21.17 -9.15
C GLN A 108 14.42 -21.78 -9.06
N LEU A 109 13.51 -21.35 -9.93
CA LEU A 109 12.25 -22.06 -10.15
C LEU A 109 12.40 -22.98 -11.36
N SER A 110 12.06 -24.26 -11.19
CA SER A 110 12.17 -25.27 -12.23
C SER A 110 11.24 -26.45 -11.98
N THR A 111 10.69 -27.01 -13.06
CA THR A 111 9.95 -28.28 -13.07
C THR A 111 10.68 -29.40 -13.82
N GLY A 112 11.93 -29.20 -14.26
CA GLY A 112 12.62 -30.17 -15.11
C GLY A 112 13.92 -29.67 -15.74
N THR A 113 13.97 -29.68 -17.07
CA THR A 113 15.21 -29.44 -17.85
C THR A 113 15.64 -27.97 -17.93
N THR A 114 14.72 -27.03 -17.69
CA THR A 114 14.98 -25.58 -17.73
C THR A 114 14.64 -24.94 -16.40
N ALA A 115 15.35 -23.86 -16.05
CA ALA A 115 15.18 -23.16 -14.80
C ALA A 115 15.33 -21.65 -14.99
N ILE A 116 14.60 -20.87 -14.18
CA ILE A 116 14.79 -19.43 -14.07
C ILE A 116 15.40 -19.11 -12.71
N THR A 117 16.51 -18.37 -12.70
CA THR A 117 17.10 -17.85 -11.45
C THR A 117 16.19 -16.78 -10.86
N ILE A 118 16.03 -16.75 -9.55
CA ILE A 118 15.24 -15.74 -8.85
C ILE A 118 16.19 -14.87 -8.02
N PRO A 119 16.19 -13.53 -8.21
CA PRO A 119 16.88 -12.63 -7.31
C PRO A 119 16.16 -12.62 -5.98
N VAL A 120 16.93 -12.76 -4.92
CA VAL A 120 16.42 -12.85 -3.55
C VAL A 120 16.93 -11.67 -2.77
N ARG A 121 16.02 -11.01 -2.04
CA ARG A 121 16.37 -9.93 -1.11
C ARG A 121 16.26 -10.40 0.33
N GLN A 122 16.92 -9.70 1.22
CA GLN A 122 16.76 -9.86 2.66
C GLN A 122 15.66 -8.92 3.18
N PRO A 123 14.95 -9.28 4.27
CA PRO A 123 14.15 -8.31 5.00
C PRO A 123 15.05 -7.23 5.58
N TYR A 124 14.46 -6.09 5.95
CA TYR A 124 15.19 -5.05 6.67
C TYR A 124 15.60 -5.55 8.05
N THR A 125 16.77 -5.09 8.51
CA THR A 125 17.34 -5.44 9.82
C THR A 125 17.31 -4.27 10.80
N GLU A 126 17.05 -3.06 10.30
CA GLU A 126 16.89 -1.84 11.10
C GLU A 126 15.65 -1.97 11.99
N SER A 127 15.86 -1.96 13.30
CA SER A 127 14.79 -2.06 14.29
C SER A 127 13.91 -0.81 14.25
N HIS A 128 12.61 -1.01 14.15
CA HIS A 128 11.59 0.03 14.21
C HIS A 128 10.51 -0.35 15.22
N ASP A 129 10.12 0.62 16.04
CA ASP A 129 8.97 0.43 16.92
C ASP A 129 7.67 0.36 16.11
N VAL A 130 7.50 1.31 15.19
CA VAL A 130 6.34 1.39 14.31
C VAL A 130 6.78 1.75 12.89
N VAL A 131 6.21 1.04 11.92
CA VAL A 131 6.34 1.39 10.49
C VAL A 131 4.97 1.67 9.90
N ALA A 132 4.81 2.79 9.21
CA ALA A 132 3.65 3.12 8.41
C ALA A 132 3.89 2.77 6.94
N CYS A 133 3.20 1.75 6.45
CA CYS A 133 3.28 1.26 5.08
C CYS A 133 2.14 1.86 4.26
N PHE A 134 2.43 2.92 3.51
CA PHE A 134 1.42 3.63 2.74
C PHE A 134 1.06 2.92 1.44
N SER A 135 -0.21 3.05 1.06
CA SER A 135 -0.71 2.65 -0.25
C SER A 135 0.10 3.26 -1.40
N PRO A 136 0.23 2.58 -2.56
CA PRO A 136 0.95 3.11 -3.71
C PRO A 136 0.44 4.48 -4.15
N LEU A 137 1.34 5.46 -4.15
CA LEU A 137 1.08 6.83 -4.61
C LEU A 137 1.19 6.90 -6.13
N PHE A 138 0.20 7.51 -6.76
CA PHE A 138 0.12 7.65 -8.21
C PHE A 138 -0.40 9.03 -8.55
N LEU A 139 0.13 9.63 -9.61
CA LEU A 139 -0.21 10.98 -10.06
C LEU A 139 -0.20 11.99 -8.90
N ASN A 140 0.69 11.76 -7.93
CA ASN A 140 0.58 12.41 -6.64
C ASN A 140 1.13 13.84 -6.73
N GLU A 141 0.24 14.80 -6.49
CA GLU A 141 0.54 16.23 -6.55
C GLU A 141 -0.04 17.01 -5.36
N ARG A 142 -0.90 16.37 -4.55
CA ARG A 142 -1.51 16.95 -3.35
C ARG A 142 -0.53 16.90 -2.19
N TRP A 143 0.41 17.83 -2.23
CA TRP A 143 1.50 17.91 -1.28
C TRP A 143 1.03 18.24 0.15
N GLN A 144 -0.08 18.97 0.33
CA GLN A 144 -0.57 19.37 1.66
C GLN A 144 -0.77 18.16 2.57
N LEU A 145 -1.57 17.17 2.13
CA LEU A 145 -1.80 15.97 2.93
C LEU A 145 -0.56 15.14 3.10
N LEU A 146 0.22 14.95 2.03
CA LEU A 146 1.39 14.10 2.13
C LEU A 146 2.38 14.63 3.16
N LEU A 147 2.58 15.96 3.20
CA LEU A 147 3.42 16.60 4.21
C LEU A 147 2.79 16.61 5.61
N LEU A 148 1.48 16.84 5.72
CA LEU A 148 0.78 16.71 7.01
C LEU A 148 0.96 15.31 7.60
N THR A 149 0.66 14.30 6.79
CA THR A 149 0.76 12.90 7.17
C THR A 149 2.19 12.53 7.53
N ALA A 150 3.17 12.98 6.74
CA ALA A 150 4.58 12.76 7.06
C ALA A 150 4.99 13.40 8.39
N GLU A 151 4.55 14.63 8.69
CA GLU A 151 4.80 15.27 9.98
C GLU A 151 4.12 14.54 11.15
N VAL A 152 2.83 14.20 11.03
CA VAL A 152 2.09 13.50 12.09
C VAL A 152 2.73 12.15 12.39
N TYR A 153 3.02 11.36 11.35
CA TYR A 153 3.58 10.03 11.56
C TYR A 153 5.01 10.09 12.11
N SER A 154 5.83 11.03 11.62
CA SER A 154 7.18 11.25 12.15
C SER A 154 7.15 11.74 13.60
N HIS A 155 6.23 12.65 13.96
CA HIS A 155 6.12 13.21 15.30
C HIS A 155 5.80 12.13 16.34
N TYR A 156 4.88 11.23 16.01
CA TYR A 156 4.49 10.13 16.90
C TYR A 156 5.40 8.89 16.81
N GLY A 157 6.54 9.00 16.12
CA GLY A 157 7.64 8.03 16.18
C GLY A 157 7.57 6.89 15.17
N ALA A 158 6.78 7.01 14.09
CA ALA A 158 6.78 6.00 13.03
C ALA A 158 7.87 6.27 12.00
N ALA A 159 8.52 5.18 11.54
CA ALA A 159 9.15 5.17 10.23
C ALA A 159 8.08 5.02 9.15
N MET A 160 8.35 5.51 7.95
CA MET A 160 7.37 5.53 6.86
C MET A 160 7.94 4.88 5.62
N HIS A 161 7.12 4.08 4.96
CA HIS A 161 7.44 3.45 3.68
C HIS A 161 6.41 3.87 2.64
N PHE A 162 6.86 4.61 1.62
CA PHE A 162 6.03 5.01 0.50
C PHE A 162 6.38 4.21 -0.75
N TYR A 163 5.38 3.54 -1.30
CA TYR A 163 5.42 3.07 -2.67
C TYR A 163 5.00 4.18 -3.61
N VAL A 164 5.80 4.47 -4.63
CA VAL A 164 5.48 5.52 -5.62
C VAL A 164 5.44 4.88 -7.00
N ARG A 165 4.35 5.11 -7.72
CA ARG A 165 4.18 4.80 -9.15
C ARG A 165 4.40 6.06 -9.99
N SER A 166 3.86 7.19 -9.56
CA SER A 166 4.21 8.51 -10.09
C SER A 166 3.89 9.66 -9.13
N MET A 167 4.68 10.73 -9.22
CA MET A 167 4.57 11.91 -8.35
C MET A 167 5.24 13.12 -9.03
N ILE A 168 4.73 14.32 -8.77
CA ILE A 168 5.39 15.55 -9.26
C ILE A 168 6.82 15.64 -8.70
N THR A 169 7.77 16.10 -9.53
CA THR A 169 9.20 16.02 -9.20
C THR A 169 9.59 16.77 -7.93
N ASP A 170 9.00 17.94 -7.68
CA ASP A 170 9.34 18.73 -6.49
C ASP A 170 8.84 18.05 -5.20
N LEU A 171 7.64 17.46 -5.21
CA LEU A 171 7.12 16.70 -4.06
C LEU A 171 7.95 15.43 -3.81
N PHE A 172 8.29 14.68 -4.86
CA PHE A 172 9.17 13.52 -4.75
C PHE A 172 10.51 13.90 -4.13
N SER A 173 11.11 15.02 -4.57
CA SER A 173 12.39 15.52 -4.07
C SER A 173 12.36 15.91 -2.59
N ILE A 174 11.21 16.34 -2.08
CA ILE A 174 11.01 16.64 -0.66
C ILE A 174 10.89 15.34 0.15
N ILE A 175 10.04 14.41 -0.31
CA ILE A 175 9.71 13.19 0.44
C ILE A 175 10.91 12.25 0.57
N ILE A 176 11.75 12.10 -0.46
CA ILE A 176 12.96 11.27 -0.35
C ILE A 176 14.00 11.83 0.64
N ARG A 177 13.86 13.09 1.08
CA ARG A 177 14.73 13.76 2.07
C ARG A 177 14.10 13.85 3.44
N TYR A 178 12.85 13.40 3.58
CA TYR A 178 12.16 13.47 4.86
C TYR A 178 12.79 12.50 5.86
N PRO A 179 12.90 12.87 7.15
CA PRO A 179 13.39 11.96 8.18
C PRO A 179 12.53 10.70 8.27
N ASN A 180 13.19 9.55 8.50
CA ASN A 180 12.55 8.25 8.69
C ASN A 180 11.62 7.81 7.54
N VAL A 181 11.80 8.36 6.34
CA VAL A 181 11.08 7.97 5.13
C VAL A 181 11.95 7.07 4.25
N ARG A 182 11.35 5.98 3.79
CA ARG A 182 11.84 5.14 2.70
C ARG A 182 10.87 5.21 1.52
N VAL A 183 11.39 5.42 0.32
CA VAL A 183 10.60 5.51 -0.91
C VAL A 183 11.05 4.44 -1.89
N ASN A 184 10.12 3.58 -2.30
CA ASN A 184 10.37 2.49 -3.23
C ASN A 184 9.50 2.63 -4.48
N PRO A 185 10.02 2.26 -5.66
CA PRO A 185 9.23 2.22 -6.87
C PRO A 185 8.17 1.11 -6.78
N TRP A 186 6.97 1.39 -7.26
CA TRP A 186 5.89 0.40 -7.39
C TRP A 186 5.41 0.31 -8.84
N PRO A 187 5.87 -0.69 -9.59
CA PRO A 187 5.64 -0.75 -11.02
C PRO A 187 4.27 -1.30 -11.39
N ALA A 188 3.76 -0.84 -12.53
CA ALA A 188 2.72 -1.55 -13.27
C ALA A 188 3.23 -2.94 -13.71
N LEU A 189 2.34 -3.92 -13.78
CA LEU A 189 2.69 -5.25 -14.30
C LEU A 189 2.85 -5.16 -15.82
N GLN A 190 3.95 -5.67 -16.35
CA GLN A 190 4.14 -5.80 -17.79
C GLN A 190 4.34 -7.27 -18.13
N LEU A 191 3.39 -7.86 -18.84
CA LEU A 191 3.58 -9.19 -19.40
C LEU A 191 4.37 -8.99 -20.70
N GLY A 192 5.58 -9.57 -20.77
CA GLY A 192 6.50 -9.36 -21.89
C GLY A 192 5.84 -9.53 -23.26
N SER A 193 6.42 -8.91 -24.29
CA SER A 193 5.87 -8.83 -25.65
C SER A 193 5.48 -10.18 -26.27
N LYS A 194 6.07 -11.29 -25.80
CA LYS A 194 5.77 -12.65 -26.24
C LYS A 194 4.43 -13.21 -25.75
N ARG A 195 3.91 -12.74 -24.61
CA ARG A 195 2.64 -13.20 -24.01
C ARG A 195 1.52 -12.16 -24.18
N ALA A 196 1.74 -10.99 -24.77
CA ALA A 196 0.63 -10.15 -25.19
C ALA A 196 -0.17 -10.85 -26.33
N ALA A 197 -0.96 -11.88 -25.97
CA ALA A 197 -1.72 -12.76 -26.86
C ALA A 197 -2.73 -11.95 -27.69
N ALA A 198 -3.09 -10.78 -27.16
CA ALA A 198 -3.55 -9.64 -27.92
C ALA A 198 -2.65 -8.45 -27.55
N GLN A 199 -2.37 -7.57 -28.50
CA GLN A 199 -1.79 -6.23 -28.24
C GLN A 199 -2.59 -5.42 -27.19
N SER A 200 -3.80 -5.88 -26.83
CA SER A 200 -4.73 -5.21 -25.92
C SER A 200 -4.87 -5.86 -24.54
N PHE A 201 -4.21 -6.97 -24.22
CA PHE A 201 -4.33 -7.56 -22.87
C PHE A 201 -3.31 -6.93 -21.92
N ASP A 202 -3.82 -6.26 -20.89
CA ASP A 202 -3.04 -5.65 -19.83
C ASP A 202 -3.64 -6.03 -18.46
N PRO A 203 -2.91 -6.79 -17.61
CA PRO A 203 -3.42 -7.23 -16.32
C PRO A 203 -3.68 -6.07 -15.35
N ASN A 204 -3.12 -4.87 -15.57
CA ASN A 204 -3.36 -3.74 -14.69
C ASN A 204 -4.83 -3.28 -14.70
N PHE A 205 -5.60 -3.59 -15.75
CA PHE A 205 -7.06 -3.38 -15.79
C PHE A 205 -7.86 -4.40 -14.98
N GLU A 206 -7.22 -5.48 -14.53
CA GLU A 206 -7.83 -6.57 -13.78
C GLU A 206 -7.27 -6.67 -12.33
N LEU A 207 -6.35 -5.77 -11.97
CA LEU A 207 -5.77 -5.64 -10.63
C LEU A 207 -6.58 -4.66 -9.77
N GLU A 208 -6.84 -5.06 -8.53
CA GLU A 208 -7.51 -4.18 -7.58
C GLU A 208 -6.59 -3.03 -7.12
N PHE A 209 -7.07 -1.79 -7.23
CA PHE A 209 -6.45 -0.58 -6.68
C PHE A 209 -4.94 -0.42 -6.99
N ARG A 210 -4.51 -0.67 -8.23
CA ARG A 210 -3.09 -0.65 -8.64
C ARG A 210 -2.24 -1.63 -7.83
N ASN A 211 -2.80 -2.80 -7.53
CA ASN A 211 -2.11 -3.87 -6.82
C ASN A 211 -1.74 -3.48 -5.36
N GLN A 212 -2.64 -2.74 -4.69
CA GLN A 212 -2.43 -2.20 -3.33
C GLN A 212 -2.19 -3.31 -2.29
N ALA A 213 -2.95 -4.41 -2.34
CA ALA A 213 -2.78 -5.54 -1.43
C ALA A 213 -1.38 -6.17 -1.52
N ALA A 214 -0.83 -6.27 -2.73
CA ALA A 214 0.54 -6.75 -2.90
C ALA A 214 1.55 -5.75 -2.34
N ALA A 215 1.38 -4.45 -2.56
CA ALA A 215 2.28 -3.43 -2.02
C ALA A 215 2.33 -3.45 -0.49
N MET A 216 1.16 -3.53 0.15
CA MET A 216 1.06 -3.65 1.62
C MET A 216 1.70 -4.94 2.12
N THR A 217 1.45 -6.06 1.43
CA THR A 217 2.10 -7.34 1.76
C THR A 217 3.62 -7.28 1.53
N ASP A 218 4.10 -6.60 0.49
CA ASP A 218 5.54 -6.42 0.24
C ASP A 218 6.20 -5.67 1.39
N CYS A 219 5.57 -4.57 1.85
CA CYS A 219 6.03 -3.82 3.01
C CYS A 219 6.03 -4.66 4.29
N LEU A 220 4.96 -5.43 4.52
CA LEU A 220 4.88 -6.38 5.64
C LEU A 220 6.07 -7.34 5.62
N LEU A 221 6.35 -7.97 4.47
CA LEU A 221 7.45 -8.92 4.33
C LEU A 221 8.82 -8.26 4.55
N LEU A 222 9.01 -7.03 4.08
CA LEU A 222 10.25 -6.28 4.27
C LEU A 222 10.52 -5.95 5.75
N TYR A 223 9.50 -5.59 6.52
CA TYR A 223 9.65 -5.19 7.94
C TYR A 223 9.25 -6.27 8.94
N LYS A 224 8.90 -7.47 8.47
CA LYS A 224 8.31 -8.54 9.29
C LYS A 224 9.15 -8.88 10.53
N GLU A 225 10.47 -8.84 10.36
CA GLU A 225 11.41 -9.17 11.42
C GLU A 225 11.86 -7.94 12.23
N SER A 226 11.78 -6.74 11.66
CA SER A 226 12.39 -5.54 12.22
C SER A 226 11.42 -4.52 12.82
N ALA A 227 10.11 -4.64 12.56
CA ALA A 227 9.08 -3.81 13.19
C ALA A 227 8.42 -4.53 14.38
N GLN A 228 8.04 -3.77 15.43
CA GLN A 228 7.12 -4.27 16.47
C GLN A 228 5.66 -4.18 16.01
N PHE A 229 5.30 -3.07 15.36
CA PHE A 229 3.97 -2.87 14.76
C PHE A 229 4.09 -2.27 13.36
N ILE A 230 3.14 -2.64 12.50
CA ILE A 230 3.00 -2.03 11.17
C ILE A 230 1.58 -1.51 11.02
N VAL A 231 1.44 -0.27 10.55
CA VAL A 231 0.15 0.35 10.22
C VAL A 231 0.05 0.54 8.71
N PHE A 232 -1.15 0.32 8.15
CA PHE A 232 -1.41 0.41 6.71
C PHE A 232 -2.41 1.54 6.37
N PRO A 233 -1.97 2.81 6.36
CA PRO A 233 -2.81 3.97 6.03
C PRO A 233 -2.79 4.34 4.54
N ASP A 234 -3.78 5.12 4.10
CA ASP A 234 -3.62 5.99 2.92
C ASP A 234 -3.01 7.34 3.33
N THR A 235 -2.57 8.15 2.37
CA THR A 235 -1.95 9.45 2.67
C THR A 235 -2.93 10.49 3.22
N ASP A 236 -4.23 10.25 3.10
CA ASP A 236 -5.30 11.05 3.67
C ASP A 236 -5.84 10.48 4.99
N ASP A 237 -5.19 9.46 5.55
CA ASP A 237 -5.50 8.92 6.86
C ASP A 237 -4.40 9.27 7.87
N ILE A 238 -4.81 9.72 9.05
CA ILE A 238 -3.91 9.86 10.20
C ILE A 238 -4.51 9.19 11.43
N ILE A 239 -3.69 8.61 12.29
CA ILE A 239 -4.07 8.20 13.64
C ILE A 239 -3.34 9.12 14.62
N ILE A 240 -4.08 9.71 15.55
CA ILE A 240 -3.51 10.53 16.61
C ILE A 240 -3.56 9.71 17.90
N PRO A 241 -2.41 9.38 18.53
CA PRO A 241 -2.39 8.61 19.77
C PRO A 241 -3.24 9.27 20.87
N ARG A 242 -4.13 8.48 21.49
CA ARG A 242 -4.98 8.95 22.59
C ARG A 242 -4.75 8.17 23.87
N LEU A 243 -4.48 6.88 23.73
CA LEU A 243 -4.09 6.00 24.82
C LEU A 243 -2.60 6.17 25.13
N GLY A 244 -1.77 6.67 24.21
CA GLY A 244 -0.32 6.87 24.37
C GLY A 244 0.19 8.31 24.17
N ARG A 245 1.51 8.47 24.23
CA ARG A 245 2.24 9.67 23.76
C ARG A 245 2.85 9.46 22.38
N THR A 246 3.16 8.21 22.05
CA THR A 246 3.72 7.77 20.77
C THR A 246 2.84 6.67 20.16
N TYR A 247 3.08 6.30 18.89
CA TYR A 247 2.42 5.13 18.31
C TYR A 247 2.81 3.83 19.02
N LEU A 248 4.04 3.72 19.50
CA LEU A 248 4.45 2.54 20.27
C LEU A 248 3.59 2.38 21.52
N ASP A 249 3.44 3.44 22.31
CA ASP A 249 2.63 3.42 23.54
C ASP A 249 1.16 3.12 23.24
N GLU A 250 0.61 3.74 22.19
CA GLU A 250 -0.76 3.52 21.73
C GLU A 250 -0.97 2.04 21.41
N PHE A 251 -0.13 1.48 20.55
CA PHE A 251 -0.30 0.13 20.04
C PHE A 251 -0.01 -0.92 21.12
N GLN A 252 1.00 -0.71 21.97
CA GLN A 252 1.24 -1.58 23.12
C GLN A 252 0.04 -1.64 24.06
N ARG A 253 -0.58 -0.49 24.39
CA ARG A 253 -1.77 -0.46 25.24
C ARG A 253 -2.94 -1.17 24.56
N VAL A 254 -3.19 -0.90 23.28
CA VAL A 254 -4.26 -1.57 22.53
C VAL A 254 -4.06 -3.09 22.49
N PHE A 255 -2.87 -3.57 22.11
CA PHE A 255 -2.61 -5.01 22.06
C PHE A 255 -2.49 -5.67 23.44
N SER A 256 -2.31 -4.91 24.54
CA SER A 256 -2.45 -5.43 25.90
C SER A 256 -3.92 -5.65 26.30
N MET A 257 -4.84 -4.85 25.75
CA MET A 257 -6.29 -5.04 25.94
C MET A 257 -6.82 -6.19 25.09
N TYR A 258 -6.18 -6.47 23.95
CA TYR A 258 -6.55 -7.55 23.02
C TYR A 258 -5.34 -8.48 22.76
N PRO A 259 -4.97 -9.35 23.72
CA PRO A 259 -3.75 -10.16 23.63
C PRO A 259 -3.76 -11.18 22.48
N GLU A 260 -4.94 -11.62 22.04
CA GLU A 260 -5.15 -12.56 20.91
C GLU A 260 -5.30 -11.83 19.56
N ALA A 261 -5.25 -10.50 19.53
CA ALA A 261 -5.28 -9.78 18.28
C ALA A 261 -3.96 -9.96 17.51
N ALA A 262 -4.04 -10.38 16.26
CA ALA A 262 -2.98 -10.20 15.26
C ALA A 262 -3.10 -8.81 14.60
N VAL A 263 -4.35 -8.35 14.47
CA VAL A 263 -4.72 -7.14 13.75
C VAL A 263 -5.72 -6.36 14.57
N VAL A 264 -5.53 -5.04 14.64
CA VAL A 264 -6.51 -4.11 15.20
C VAL A 264 -6.91 -3.11 14.14
N ALA A 265 -8.17 -3.11 13.76
CA ALA A 265 -8.74 -2.11 12.87
C ALA A 265 -9.15 -0.88 13.68
N TYR A 266 -8.46 0.24 13.46
CA TYR A 266 -8.88 1.55 13.93
C TYR A 266 -10.00 2.02 13.02
N ASN A 267 -11.24 1.88 13.48
CA ASN A 267 -12.42 2.33 12.73
C ASN A 267 -12.22 3.75 12.20
N MET A 268 -12.72 4.01 10.99
CA MET A 268 -12.42 5.25 10.29
C MET A 268 -13.48 6.30 10.59
N SER A 269 -13.07 7.49 11.03
CA SER A 269 -13.92 8.67 11.22
C SER A 269 -13.75 9.62 10.04
N GLN A 270 -14.85 10.00 9.39
CA GLN A 270 -14.83 11.01 8.34
C GLN A 270 -14.61 12.40 8.93
N SER A 271 -13.61 13.11 8.43
CA SER A 271 -13.20 14.42 8.93
C SER A 271 -13.02 15.43 7.82
N GLY A 272 -13.31 16.69 8.14
CA GLY A 272 -13.00 17.84 7.31
C GLY A 272 -11.84 18.66 7.85
N ILE A 273 -11.08 19.29 6.96
CA ILE A 273 -9.94 20.15 7.26
C ILE A 273 -10.01 21.43 6.45
N THR A 274 -9.33 22.47 6.95
CA THR A 274 -9.06 23.72 6.24
C THR A 274 -7.55 23.83 6.02
N THR A 275 -7.14 24.16 4.81
CA THR A 275 -5.73 24.29 4.43
C THR A 275 -5.55 25.39 3.39
N THR A 276 -4.31 25.66 2.98
CA THR A 276 -3.99 26.67 1.97
C THR A 276 -3.47 26.01 0.69
N THR A 277 -3.60 26.72 -0.43
CA THR A 277 -3.00 26.30 -1.70
C THR A 277 -1.53 26.72 -1.83
N ALA A 278 -1.12 27.78 -1.12
CA ALA A 278 0.22 28.34 -1.23
C ALA A 278 1.19 27.78 -0.18
N ALA A 279 2.39 27.39 -0.62
CA ALA A 279 3.46 26.92 0.25
C ALA A 279 3.84 27.94 1.34
N SER A 280 3.82 29.23 1.03
CA SER A 280 4.20 30.30 1.97
C SER A 280 3.30 30.42 3.20
N THR A 281 2.05 29.96 3.12
CA THR A 281 1.04 30.10 4.18
C THR A 281 0.63 28.77 4.80
N TYR A 282 1.21 27.66 4.36
CA TYR A 282 0.83 26.34 4.82
C TYR A 282 1.42 26.01 6.20
N SER A 283 0.57 25.48 7.08
CA SER A 283 0.87 25.14 8.46
C SER A 283 0.18 23.82 8.81
N PRO A 284 0.91 22.69 8.99
CA PRO A 284 0.28 21.44 9.40
C PRO A 284 -0.43 21.55 10.76
N ALA A 285 0.05 22.42 11.67
CA ALA A 285 -0.64 22.69 12.93
C ALA A 285 -2.00 23.36 12.71
N ASP A 286 -2.09 24.34 11.81
CA ASP A 286 -3.37 25.00 11.46
C ASP A 286 -4.34 23.99 10.86
N VAL A 287 -3.85 23.09 10.00
CA VAL A 287 -4.67 22.02 9.43
C VAL A 287 -5.22 21.12 10.52
N LEU A 288 -4.40 20.69 11.49
CA LEU A 288 -4.84 19.88 12.63
C LEU A 288 -5.84 20.63 13.52
N MET A 289 -5.63 21.93 13.79
CA MET A 289 -6.55 22.76 14.57
C MET A 289 -7.91 22.95 13.88
N SER A 290 -7.92 22.92 12.55
CA SER A 290 -9.13 23.07 11.74
C SER A 290 -10.02 21.83 11.69
N LEU A 291 -9.54 20.68 12.20
CA LEU A 291 -10.20 19.39 11.99
C LEU A 291 -11.61 19.37 12.58
N ARG A 292 -12.58 18.90 11.80
CA ARG A 292 -13.99 18.73 12.21
C ARG A 292 -14.51 17.36 11.83
N PHE A 293 -15.02 16.62 12.81
CA PHE A 293 -15.70 15.35 12.57
C PHE A 293 -17.02 15.53 11.81
N LYS A 294 -17.41 14.51 11.06
CA LYS A 294 -18.68 14.47 10.32
C LYS A 294 -19.74 13.56 10.95
N GLY A 295 -19.41 12.84 12.02
CA GLY A 295 -20.33 11.87 12.65
C GLY A 295 -20.52 10.58 11.83
N GLU A 296 -19.72 10.37 10.79
CA GLU A 296 -19.80 9.19 9.92
C GLU A 296 -18.60 8.27 10.15
N THR A 297 -18.88 6.99 10.38
CA THR A 297 -17.87 5.95 10.52
C THR A 297 -17.88 4.98 9.34
N ARG A 298 -16.71 4.44 9.01
CA ARG A 298 -16.47 3.53 7.88
C ARG A 298 -15.43 2.48 8.26
N TRP A 299 -15.11 1.58 7.32
CA TRP A 299 -14.07 0.57 7.52
C TRP A 299 -12.73 1.20 7.85
N GLY A 300 -12.15 0.73 8.96
CA GLY A 300 -10.96 1.28 9.56
C GLY A 300 -9.65 0.98 8.85
N LYS A 301 -8.57 1.57 9.34
CA LYS A 301 -7.19 1.23 8.94
C LYS A 301 -6.60 0.27 9.96
N ILE A 302 -5.78 -0.66 9.49
CA ILE A 302 -5.30 -1.75 10.33
C ILE A 302 -3.89 -1.47 10.86
N VAL A 303 -3.69 -1.84 12.12
CA VAL A 303 -2.39 -2.00 12.76
C VAL A 303 -2.18 -3.48 13.02
N VAL A 304 -1.01 -4.02 12.69
CA VAL A 304 -0.71 -5.44 12.82
C VAL A 304 0.52 -5.68 13.68
N LYS A 305 0.53 -6.84 14.34
CA LYS A 305 1.74 -7.48 14.86
C LYS A 305 2.36 -8.36 13.77
N PRO A 306 3.51 -8.00 13.19
CA PRO A 306 4.02 -8.66 11.98
C PRO A 306 4.27 -10.17 12.12
N GLU A 307 4.60 -10.63 13.33
CA GLU A 307 4.84 -12.04 13.65
C GLU A 307 3.55 -12.90 13.66
N ARG A 308 2.38 -12.25 13.65
CA ARG A 308 1.05 -12.89 13.72
C ARG A 308 0.28 -12.89 12.39
N VAL A 309 0.82 -12.23 11.36
CA VAL A 309 0.17 -12.10 10.04
C VAL A 309 1.15 -12.34 8.90
N ASP A 310 0.74 -13.04 7.86
CA ASP A 310 1.55 -13.34 6.68
C ASP A 310 1.19 -12.51 5.44
N SER A 311 0.06 -11.80 5.49
CA SER A 311 -0.35 -10.86 4.43
C SER A 311 -1.13 -9.67 5.00
N ALA A 312 -1.24 -8.59 4.23
CA ALA A 312 -2.00 -7.40 4.63
C ALA A 312 -2.75 -6.77 3.45
N TRP A 313 -3.92 -6.21 3.75
CA TRP A 313 -4.74 -5.41 2.85
C TRP A 313 -5.36 -4.23 3.62
N ILE A 314 -5.82 -3.20 2.90
CA ILE A 314 -6.12 -1.85 3.42
C ILE A 314 -7.03 -1.81 4.66
N HIS A 315 -8.00 -2.73 4.75
CA HIS A 315 -8.96 -2.81 5.88
C HIS A 315 -8.92 -4.14 6.64
N ARG A 316 -8.15 -5.12 6.17
CA ARG A 316 -8.15 -6.48 6.71
C ARG A 316 -6.86 -7.24 6.39
N SER A 317 -6.48 -8.17 7.26
CA SER A 317 -5.56 -9.25 6.90
C SER A 317 -6.32 -10.56 6.67
N TYR A 318 -6.00 -11.28 5.59
CA TYR A 318 -6.48 -12.65 5.36
C TYR A 318 -5.44 -13.71 5.72
N GLY A 319 -4.18 -13.31 5.92
CA GLY A 319 -3.09 -14.19 6.36
C GLY A 319 -2.90 -14.18 7.86
N ILE A 320 -3.97 -14.15 8.66
CA ILE A 320 -3.87 -14.21 10.13
C ILE A 320 -3.52 -15.64 10.53
N ARG A 321 -2.53 -15.78 11.42
CA ARG A 321 -2.07 -17.09 11.89
C ARG A 321 -3.04 -17.71 12.88
N ASP A 322 -3.06 -19.04 12.91
CA ASP A 322 -3.89 -19.82 13.83
C ASP A 322 -3.72 -19.35 15.28
N GLY A 323 -4.85 -19.22 15.98
CA GLY A 323 -4.89 -18.76 17.38
C GLY A 323 -4.92 -17.23 17.55
N TYR A 324 -4.95 -16.47 16.45
CA TYR A 324 -5.12 -15.02 16.49
C TYR A 324 -6.31 -14.55 15.65
N GLU A 325 -6.72 -13.30 15.89
CA GLU A 325 -7.86 -12.69 15.21
C GLU A 325 -7.64 -11.23 14.80
N GLN A 326 -8.56 -10.72 13.98
CA GLN A 326 -8.70 -9.29 13.73
C GLN A 326 -9.84 -8.73 14.56
N ILE A 327 -9.53 -7.74 15.39
CA ILE A 327 -10.51 -7.02 16.20
C ILE A 327 -10.70 -5.59 15.68
N SER A 328 -11.87 -5.02 15.91
CA SER A 328 -12.15 -3.61 15.61
C SER A 328 -12.07 -2.80 16.89
N LEU A 329 -11.27 -1.74 16.91
CA LEU A 329 -11.16 -0.84 18.05
C LEU A 329 -12.45 -0.01 18.16
N PRO A 330 -13.08 0.08 19.35
CA PRO A 330 -14.23 0.95 19.56
C PRO A 330 -13.88 2.41 19.22
N ILE A 331 -14.76 3.07 18.47
CA ILE A 331 -14.52 4.42 17.95
C ILE A 331 -14.40 5.45 19.09
N GLU A 332 -15.01 5.18 20.24
CA GLU A 332 -14.94 6.01 21.43
C GLU A 332 -13.54 6.02 22.05
N MET A 333 -12.76 4.95 21.82
CA MET A 333 -11.39 4.85 22.31
C MET A 333 -10.44 5.61 21.39
N ASN A 334 -10.38 5.22 20.11
CA ASN A 334 -9.63 5.93 19.08
C ASN A 334 -10.12 5.53 17.67
N SER A 335 -9.75 6.32 16.66
CA SER A 335 -10.13 6.11 15.27
C SER A 335 -9.05 6.58 14.31
N ALA A 336 -9.04 6.01 13.11
CA ALA A 336 -8.29 6.58 11.99
C ALA A 336 -9.08 7.76 11.43
N LEU A 337 -8.46 8.93 11.33
CA LEU A 337 -9.08 10.15 10.82
C LEU A 337 -8.88 10.20 9.31
N HIS A 338 -9.96 10.10 8.55
CA HIS A 338 -9.92 10.22 7.10
C HIS A 338 -10.24 11.66 6.70
N LEU A 339 -9.22 12.36 6.19
CA LEU A 339 -9.24 13.78 5.90
C LEU A 339 -9.87 14.04 4.52
N ARG A 340 -11.16 13.72 4.41
CA ARG A 340 -11.91 13.67 3.14
C ARG A 340 -12.36 15.03 2.63
N PHE A 341 -12.82 15.90 3.51
CA PHE A 341 -13.48 17.15 3.13
C PHE A 341 -12.54 18.34 3.32
N TRP A 342 -12.28 19.08 2.25
CA TRP A 342 -11.26 20.12 2.26
C TRP A 342 -11.85 21.46 1.95
N ASN A 343 -11.50 22.43 2.79
CA ASN A 343 -11.72 23.84 2.52
C ASN A 343 -10.36 24.49 2.28
N PHE A 344 -10.25 25.25 1.19
CA PHE A 344 -9.07 26.04 0.92
C PHE A 344 -9.35 27.48 1.32
N ASP A 345 -8.65 27.95 2.36
CA ASP A 345 -8.71 29.33 2.84
C ASP A 345 -7.29 29.83 3.05
N ASN A 346 -6.98 31.01 2.50
CA ASN A 346 -5.68 31.65 2.65
C ASN A 346 -5.58 32.48 3.94
N SER A 347 -6.65 32.57 4.73
CA SER A 347 -6.61 33.18 6.04
C SER A 347 -5.89 32.25 7.05
N THR A 348 -4.96 32.81 7.82
CA THR A 348 -4.33 32.10 8.93
C THR A 348 -5.34 31.99 10.07
N LEU A 349 -5.48 30.80 10.65
CA LEU A 349 -6.31 30.63 11.84
C LEU A 349 -5.80 31.54 12.96
N SER A 350 -6.73 32.22 13.64
CA SER A 350 -6.40 33.08 14.78
C SER A 350 -5.75 32.27 15.90
N GLU A 351 -4.70 32.80 16.53
CA GLU A 351 -4.01 32.21 17.69
C GLU A 351 -4.94 31.89 18.88
N LYS A 352 -6.17 32.41 18.89
CA LYS A 352 -7.19 32.16 19.93
C LYS A 352 -8.08 30.94 19.68
N SER A 353 -7.80 30.14 18.65
CA SER A 353 -8.56 28.94 18.32
C SER A 353 -8.35 27.85 19.39
N GLN A 354 -9.42 27.34 20.00
CA GLN A 354 -9.31 26.17 20.87
C GLN A 354 -9.00 24.91 20.03
N PRO A 355 -8.14 23.99 20.51
CA PRO A 355 -7.92 22.71 19.84
C PRO A 355 -9.23 21.96 19.63
N PRO A 356 -9.39 21.23 18.50
CA PRO A 356 -10.58 20.43 18.27
C PRO A 356 -10.70 19.35 19.34
N ILE A 357 -11.93 18.98 19.69
CA ILE A 357 -12.23 17.91 20.63
C ILE A 357 -12.41 16.61 19.84
N TYR A 358 -11.99 15.48 20.42
CA TYR A 358 -12.26 14.17 19.83
C TYR A 358 -13.75 13.81 19.97
N ASP A 359 -14.53 14.01 18.92
CA ASP A 359 -15.97 13.69 18.90
C ASP A 359 -16.37 13.01 17.58
N PRO A 360 -15.96 11.75 17.37
CA PRO A 360 -16.18 11.04 16.10
C PRO A 360 -17.65 10.76 15.81
N LEU A 361 -18.52 10.77 16.84
CA LEU A 361 -19.95 10.47 16.73
C LEU A 361 -20.85 11.71 16.86
N LEU A 362 -20.29 12.89 17.14
CA LEU A 362 -21.04 14.13 17.39
C LEU A 362 -22.04 14.01 18.56
N THR A 363 -21.67 13.24 19.58
CA THR A 363 -22.54 12.97 20.74
C THR A 363 -22.14 13.74 22.00
N THR A 364 -21.12 14.60 21.92
CA THR A 364 -20.67 15.48 23.02
C THR A 364 -20.44 14.75 24.35
N LEU A 365 -19.65 13.67 24.34
CA LEU A 365 -19.26 12.93 25.55
C LEU A 365 -17.78 13.08 25.93
N ALA A 366 -16.92 13.57 25.05
CA ALA A 366 -15.50 13.77 25.32
C ALA A 366 -15.17 15.25 25.49
N ASN A 367 -14.36 15.58 26.50
CA ASN A 367 -13.80 16.92 26.71
C ASN A 367 -12.31 16.99 26.37
N ASP A 368 -11.70 15.87 25.97
CA ASP A 368 -10.27 15.83 25.71
C ASP A 368 -9.95 16.41 24.32
N PRO A 369 -8.90 17.24 24.22
CA PRO A 369 -8.45 17.75 22.94
C PRO A 369 -8.00 16.59 22.05
N LEU A 370 -8.38 16.65 20.77
CA LEU A 370 -7.96 15.73 19.72
C LEU A 370 -6.43 15.71 19.57
N VAL A 371 -5.83 16.90 19.61
CA VAL A 371 -4.38 17.09 19.50
C VAL A 371 -3.92 17.95 20.65
N ARG A 372 -2.85 17.56 21.33
CA ARG A 372 -2.28 18.32 22.44
C ARG A 372 -1.55 19.56 21.92
N SER A 373 -1.58 20.65 22.69
CA SER A 373 -0.94 21.91 22.28
C SER A 373 0.57 21.76 22.05
N ASP A 374 1.26 21.01 22.92
CA ASP A 374 2.70 20.76 22.78
C ASP A 374 3.03 19.96 21.50
N ASP A 375 2.14 19.03 21.10
CA ASP A 375 2.29 18.27 19.85
C ASP A 375 2.17 19.20 18.64
N LEU A 376 1.18 20.11 18.65
CA LEU A 376 0.99 21.11 17.58
C LEU A 376 2.21 22.02 17.42
N GLU A 377 2.78 22.51 18.52
CA GLU A 377 3.97 23.37 18.49
C GLU A 377 5.17 22.62 17.90
N GLN A 378 5.39 21.38 18.34
CA GLN A 378 6.53 20.59 17.91
C GLN A 378 6.40 20.16 16.44
N ILE A 379 5.21 19.74 15.99
CA ILE A 379 4.89 19.46 14.59
C ILE A 379 5.19 20.68 13.73
N GLN A 380 4.70 21.86 14.13
CA GLN A 380 4.91 23.08 13.36
C GLN A 380 6.39 23.48 13.26
N LYS A 381 7.13 23.32 14.36
CA LYS A 381 8.56 23.60 14.43
C LYS A 381 9.36 22.66 13.54
N ASN A 382 9.08 21.36 13.60
CA ASN A 382 9.73 20.34 12.77
C ASN A 382 9.47 20.62 11.28
N PHE A 383 8.22 20.87 10.93
CA PHE A 383 7.83 21.23 9.57
C PHE A 383 8.60 22.45 9.04
N LYS A 384 8.65 23.55 9.81
CA LYS A 384 9.41 24.75 9.39
C LYS A 384 10.89 24.45 9.17
N ASN A 385 11.50 23.62 10.00
CA ASN A 385 12.90 23.23 9.84
C ASN A 385 13.11 22.37 8.58
N ASN A 386 12.24 21.39 8.35
CA ASN A 386 12.28 20.52 7.18
C ASN A 386 12.10 21.33 5.89
N MET A 387 11.11 22.22 5.84
CA MET A 387 10.84 23.04 4.66
C MET A 387 11.91 24.10 4.41
N LYS A 388 12.55 24.64 5.46
CA LYS A 388 13.72 25.53 5.30
C LYS A 388 14.86 24.83 4.57
N ASN A 389 15.13 23.56 4.91
CA ASN A 389 16.15 22.76 4.22
C ASN A 389 15.78 22.43 2.77
N ALA A 390 14.49 22.44 2.44
CA ALA A 390 13.95 22.19 1.11
C ALA A 390 13.51 23.47 0.37
N SER A 391 13.79 24.68 0.89
CA SER A 391 13.09 25.94 0.56
C SER A 391 12.87 26.17 -0.94
N ASN A 392 13.93 26.16 -1.75
CA ASN A 392 13.81 26.38 -3.20
C ASN A 392 12.88 25.37 -3.91
N ILE A 393 12.78 24.14 -3.40
CA ILE A 393 11.91 23.08 -3.93
C ILE A 393 10.48 23.25 -3.41
N TYR A 394 10.35 23.56 -2.11
CA TYR A 394 9.07 23.76 -1.44
C TYR A 394 8.27 24.91 -2.06
N GLU A 395 8.93 26.03 -2.36
CA GLU A 395 8.30 27.21 -2.99
C GLU A 395 7.80 26.96 -4.42
N ARG A 396 8.27 25.90 -5.09
CA ARG A 396 7.83 25.51 -6.43
C ARG A 396 6.66 24.53 -6.43
N LEU A 397 6.23 24.06 -5.26
CA LEU A 397 5.07 23.18 -5.18
C LEU A 397 3.84 23.86 -5.78
N PRO A 398 3.03 23.13 -6.56
CA PRO A 398 1.92 23.73 -7.28
C PRO A 398 0.83 24.19 -6.33
N ALA A 399 0.32 25.41 -6.56
CA ALA A 399 -0.85 25.92 -5.87
C ALA A 399 -2.17 25.32 -6.40
N VAL A 400 -2.14 24.75 -7.60
CA VAL A 400 -3.32 24.16 -8.26
C VAL A 400 -3.02 22.73 -8.66
N SER A 401 -3.91 21.82 -8.28
CA SER A 401 -3.88 20.41 -8.67
C SER A 401 -4.38 20.21 -10.11
N ILE A 402 -3.61 19.52 -10.94
CA ILE A 402 -3.93 19.21 -12.33
C ILE A 402 -4.59 17.82 -12.43
N TYR A 403 -3.99 16.81 -11.80
CA TYR A 403 -4.43 15.41 -11.83
C TYR A 403 -5.64 15.14 -10.92
N TYR A 404 -5.68 15.72 -9.72
CA TYR A 404 -6.69 15.36 -8.73
C TYR A 404 -8.13 15.58 -9.21
N PRO A 405 -8.51 16.75 -9.78
CA PRO A 405 -9.88 16.96 -10.24
C PRO A 405 -10.31 15.93 -11.30
N LEU A 406 -9.38 15.53 -12.16
CA LEU A 406 -9.62 14.52 -13.21
C LEU A 406 -9.80 13.12 -12.62
N ILE A 407 -8.96 12.76 -11.64
CA ILE A 407 -9.07 11.50 -10.91
C ILE A 407 -10.36 11.45 -10.09
N GLU A 408 -10.72 12.52 -9.38
CA GLU A 408 -11.95 12.59 -8.61
C GLU A 408 -13.18 12.43 -9.51
N GLN A 409 -13.23 13.14 -10.64
CA GLN A 409 -14.30 13.01 -11.62
C GLN A 409 -14.40 11.58 -12.16
N CYS A 410 -13.26 10.98 -12.52
CA CYS A 410 -13.19 9.62 -13.01
C CYS A 410 -13.64 8.60 -11.96
N TYR A 411 -13.20 8.76 -10.71
CA TYR A 411 -13.56 7.88 -9.60
C TYR A 411 -15.05 7.98 -9.31
N ASN A 412 -15.62 9.18 -9.33
CA ASN A 412 -17.06 9.34 -9.15
C ASN A 412 -17.86 8.60 -10.24
N ARG A 413 -17.37 8.63 -11.48
CA ARG A 413 -17.95 7.87 -12.60
C ARG A 413 -17.87 6.35 -12.41
N ILE A 414 -16.70 5.81 -12.04
CA ILE A 414 -16.46 4.36 -11.94
C ILE A 414 -17.04 3.75 -10.64
N PHE A 415 -16.91 4.46 -9.52
CA PHE A 415 -17.27 3.91 -8.21
C PHE A 415 -18.73 4.18 -7.84
N TYR A 416 -19.24 5.40 -8.05
CA TYR A 416 -20.53 5.84 -7.51
C TYR A 416 -21.65 5.88 -8.56
N ASN A 417 -21.34 6.21 -9.82
CA ASN A 417 -22.35 6.27 -10.89
C ASN A 417 -22.58 4.93 -11.62
N GLY A 418 -21.78 3.91 -11.30
CA GLY A 418 -22.00 2.54 -11.78
C GLY A 418 -21.64 2.28 -13.24
N GLU A 419 -20.92 3.18 -13.90
CA GLU A 419 -20.31 2.86 -15.19
C GLU A 419 -19.20 1.82 -14.98
N GLN A 420 -19.14 0.79 -15.84
CA GLN A 420 -18.14 -0.29 -15.79
C GLN A 420 -18.26 -1.26 -14.58
N HIS A 421 -19.46 -1.54 -14.06
CA HIS A 421 -19.69 -2.55 -12.99
C HIS A 421 -19.05 -3.93 -13.21
N SER A 422 -18.80 -4.30 -14.47
CA SER A 422 -18.20 -5.59 -14.86
C SER A 422 -16.67 -5.59 -14.91
N LYS A 423 -16.00 -4.48 -14.60
CA LYS A 423 -14.53 -4.35 -14.62
C LYS A 423 -13.96 -4.13 -13.22
N CYS A 424 -12.69 -4.52 -13.04
CA CYS A 424 -11.96 -4.16 -11.84
C CYS A 424 -11.80 -2.65 -11.73
N LYS A 425 -12.19 -2.11 -10.58
CA LYS A 425 -12.18 -0.67 -10.38
C LYS A 425 -10.75 -0.22 -10.07
N GLY A 426 -10.20 0.63 -10.93
CA GLY A 426 -8.85 1.16 -10.80
C GLY A 426 -8.68 2.45 -11.63
N PRO A 427 -7.66 3.25 -11.33
CA PRO A 427 -7.32 4.44 -12.10
C PRO A 427 -6.89 4.15 -13.54
N GLU A 428 -6.57 2.89 -13.86
CA GLU A 428 -6.30 2.43 -15.22
C GLU A 428 -7.51 2.67 -16.16
N LEU A 429 -8.72 2.76 -15.61
CA LEU A 429 -9.94 3.11 -16.34
C LEU A 429 -10.11 4.63 -16.56
N CYS A 430 -9.20 5.45 -16.04
CA CYS A 430 -9.20 6.89 -16.24
C CYS A 430 -8.36 7.23 -17.47
N ASP A 431 -9.00 7.84 -18.46
CA ASP A 431 -8.30 8.40 -19.62
C ASP A 431 -7.74 9.77 -19.25
N LEU A 432 -6.43 9.81 -18.99
CA LEU A 432 -5.73 11.02 -18.60
C LEU A 432 -4.76 11.44 -19.71
N PRO A 433 -4.83 12.70 -20.16
CA PRO A 433 -3.92 13.18 -21.17
C PRO A 433 -2.51 13.35 -20.60
N GLN A 434 -1.51 13.39 -21.49
CA GLN A 434 -0.19 13.89 -21.12
C GLN A 434 -0.24 15.39 -20.87
N PHE A 435 0.62 15.88 -19.97
CA PHE A 435 0.73 17.29 -19.63
C PHE A 435 2.16 17.78 -19.89
N PRO A 436 2.50 18.15 -21.13
CA PRO A 436 3.81 18.71 -21.45
C PRO A 436 4.14 19.91 -20.55
N GLY A 437 5.35 19.91 -19.98
CA GLY A 437 5.82 20.94 -19.04
C GLY A 437 5.60 20.59 -17.57
N VAL A 438 4.75 19.61 -17.25
CA VAL A 438 4.62 19.10 -15.88
C VAL A 438 5.77 18.13 -15.60
N ARG A 439 6.63 18.50 -14.64
CA ARG A 439 7.76 17.67 -14.22
C ARG A 439 7.30 16.60 -13.23
N CYS A 440 7.47 15.34 -13.62
CA CYS A 440 7.12 14.19 -12.80
C CYS A 440 8.25 13.18 -12.70
N VAL A 441 8.18 12.38 -11.66
CA VAL A 441 8.94 11.14 -11.49
C VAL A 441 7.95 10.01 -11.68
N ASN A 442 8.23 9.14 -12.66
CA ASN A 442 7.43 7.96 -12.99
C ASN A 442 8.23 6.70 -12.71
N VAL A 443 7.56 5.60 -12.41
CA VAL A 443 8.20 4.29 -12.33
C VAL A 443 8.23 3.63 -13.70
N LYS A 444 9.41 3.16 -14.07
CA LYS A 444 9.60 2.24 -15.19
C LYS A 444 10.03 0.89 -14.67
N SER A 445 9.48 -0.16 -15.25
CA SER A 445 9.81 -1.54 -14.95
C SER A 445 10.17 -2.34 -16.18
N GLU A 446 10.90 -3.41 -15.95
CA GLU A 446 11.20 -4.44 -16.93
C GLU A 446 10.88 -5.81 -16.34
N PHE A 447 10.15 -6.62 -17.11
CA PHE A 447 9.82 -7.99 -16.76
C PHE A 447 10.40 -8.95 -17.80
N GLU A 448 10.98 -10.04 -17.31
CA GLU A 448 11.41 -11.16 -18.15
C GLU A 448 10.39 -12.28 -18.07
N THR A 449 10.01 -12.82 -19.23
CA THR A 449 9.11 -13.98 -19.33
C THR A 449 9.89 -15.26 -19.54
N PHE A 450 9.61 -16.25 -18.70
CA PHE A 450 10.13 -17.60 -18.82
C PHE A 450 9.00 -18.60 -19.07
N GLU A 451 9.12 -19.33 -20.18
CA GLU A 451 8.10 -20.26 -20.68
C GLU A 451 8.40 -21.73 -20.36
N GLY A 452 9.56 -22.01 -19.76
CA GLY A 452 10.03 -23.37 -19.47
C GLY A 452 9.52 -23.95 -18.14
N TYR A 453 8.45 -23.39 -17.58
CA TYR A 453 7.87 -23.85 -16.31
C TYR A 453 6.51 -24.49 -16.58
N ASP A 454 6.33 -25.75 -16.15
CA ASP A 454 5.20 -26.59 -16.58
C ASP A 454 3.85 -25.88 -16.42
N ARG A 455 3.19 -25.60 -17.56
CA ARG A 455 1.89 -24.91 -17.67
C ARG A 455 1.80 -23.53 -17.01
N ILE A 456 2.92 -22.90 -16.65
CA ILE A 456 2.95 -21.54 -16.09
C ILE A 456 4.00 -20.70 -16.82
N PHE A 457 3.58 -19.53 -17.30
CA PHE A 457 4.49 -18.48 -17.73
C PHE A 457 4.90 -17.64 -16.51
N LEU A 458 6.19 -17.66 -16.19
CA LEU A 458 6.74 -16.86 -15.09
C LEU A 458 7.20 -15.51 -15.63
N HIS A 459 6.65 -14.43 -15.08
CA HIS A 459 7.05 -13.06 -15.39
C HIS A 459 7.81 -12.49 -14.19
N ARG A 460 9.13 -12.45 -14.27
CA ARG A 460 9.98 -11.98 -13.18
C ARG A 460 10.27 -10.49 -13.34
N LEU A 461 10.03 -9.70 -12.31
CA LEU A 461 10.48 -8.32 -12.25
C LEU A 461 12.02 -8.28 -12.22
N VAL A 462 12.63 -7.70 -13.26
CA VAL A 462 14.10 -7.59 -13.41
C VAL A 462 14.60 -6.26 -12.90
N ASP A 463 13.89 -5.18 -13.22
CA ASP A 463 14.24 -3.83 -12.80
C ASP A 463 12.97 -3.01 -12.53
N ALA A 464 13.05 -2.13 -11.54
CA ALA A 464 12.04 -1.11 -11.23
C ALA A 464 12.77 0.13 -10.73
N ARG A 465 12.63 1.24 -11.47
CA ARG A 465 13.37 2.48 -11.20
C ARG A 465 12.55 3.72 -11.43
N PHE A 466 12.95 4.80 -10.79
CA PHE A 466 12.41 6.13 -11.00
C PHE A 466 13.01 6.77 -12.25
N GLU A 467 12.17 7.30 -13.13
CA GLU A 467 12.55 8.08 -14.31
C GLU A 467 11.87 9.45 -14.29
N HIS A 468 12.65 10.50 -14.55
CA HIS A 468 12.12 11.86 -14.67
C HIS A 468 11.47 12.07 -16.04
N SER A 469 10.32 12.72 -16.06
CA SER A 469 9.55 13.07 -17.25
C SER A 469 9.16 14.54 -17.24
N GLY A 470 9.26 15.19 -18.40
CA GLY A 470 8.69 16.52 -18.66
C GLY A 470 7.32 16.48 -19.35
N LEU A 471 6.74 15.28 -19.50
CA LEU A 471 5.46 15.05 -20.18
C LEU A 471 4.31 14.78 -19.19
N GLY A 472 4.55 15.02 -17.89
CA GLY A 472 3.63 14.71 -16.82
C GLY A 472 3.81 13.32 -16.21
N CYS A 473 3.00 13.07 -15.19
CA CYS A 473 2.94 11.85 -14.41
C CYS A 473 2.12 10.81 -15.18
N THR A 474 2.56 9.55 -15.13
CA THR A 474 1.89 8.43 -15.80
C THR A 474 1.45 7.39 -14.79
N MET A 475 0.47 6.59 -15.20
CA MET A 475 0.19 5.31 -14.57
C MET A 475 1.26 4.30 -14.98
#